data_AF-A0A538AF96-F1
#
_entry.id   AF-A0A538AF96-F1
#
_cell.length_a   1.000
_cell.length_b   1.000
_cell.length_c   1.000
_cell.angle_alpha   90.00
_cell.angle_beta   90.00
_cell.angle_gamma   90.00
#
_symmetry.space_group_name_H-M   'P 1'
#
loop_
_entity.id
_entity.type
_entity.pdbx_description
1 polymer ?
#
loop_
_entity_poly.entity_id
_entity_poly.type
_entity_poly.pdbx_seq_one_letter_code
_entity_poly.pdbx_strand_id
1 'polypeptide(L)'
;MAAVPPPPARHRPRPGSLERPVNAKLYRGTWLLVGLPLLVAAFSVARPAPLPPPEQLSALDGPALKAVTSDLVQFRSNRYPGTAGAIDAANWFRDQLRPYGLQLRTERFSAVVARIGRLQLQNLLAVAPGRSPQTIVVMAHRDNDGTGPGANDNASGTAALVELARAYSVLTPAHTIVFLSTDGGAFGGLGAAEFLAHAPERHNVVAVINLDAIGGPGRPRLQIGGDTARTTSGTLLETTAARIAKQAGRGPSRPSVLRQLIDLGFPFSPWEQAPFVSRGIPAVTLTTAGDRPPPTGEDTVGRLSAVRLGQVARAAQDLLGTLDQGTEFVQGTSSYVFVGSRLIRGWAIELVLISMLLPFFAAAIDLFARCRRRRIALAPALRSYRSRLAFWAWVAVMFELFGLLGIWPGGTSRPPELTGSAARDWPAFGILMLGVLTLAGWLVARDRLLPRRPVSTEEELAGSTVALLCLAALALLVVATNPFALVFVLPSLHLWLWLPNMRASRPWTRAALITAGFAGPALVLGSFAFRYGLGWDAPWYVLELRALGYVPFVVVVLVIPWLAGARQLAALAAGRYAPYPEVGERPPLGPARRLVRRLVLGSRARRRAPQPARRAFGG
;
A
#
# COMPACT_ATOMS: atom_id res chain seq x y z
N MET A 1 -38.77 37.48 -51.78
CA MET A 1 -38.26 36.38 -50.91
C MET A 1 -36.78 36.65 -50.63
N ALA A 2 -36.45 37.13 -49.43
CA ALA A 2 -35.06 37.29 -49.02
C ALA A 2 -34.46 35.89 -48.76
N ALA A 3 -33.39 35.55 -49.46
CA ALA A 3 -32.72 34.26 -49.33
C ALA A 3 -32.16 34.10 -47.91
N VAL A 4 -32.60 33.04 -47.22
CA VAL A 4 -32.07 32.64 -45.91
C VAL A 4 -30.57 32.33 -46.08
N PRO A 5 -29.66 32.95 -45.30
CA PRO A 5 -28.24 32.66 -45.41
C PRO A 5 -27.98 31.19 -45.05
N PRO A 6 -27.09 30.50 -45.79
CA PRO A 6 -26.81 29.10 -45.53
C PRO A 6 -26.30 28.91 -44.10
N PRO A 7 -26.69 27.82 -43.41
CA PRO A 7 -26.22 27.54 -42.06
C PRO A 7 -24.68 27.48 -42.05
N PRO A 8 -24.01 28.05 -41.04
CA PRO A 8 -22.56 28.09 -41.00
C PRO A 8 -22.01 26.66 -41.08
N ALA A 9 -21.18 26.41 -42.10
CA ALA A 9 -20.51 25.13 -42.28
C ALA A 9 -19.79 24.77 -40.98
N ARG A 10 -20.08 23.57 -40.43
CA ARG A 10 -19.40 23.05 -39.23
C ARG A 10 -17.91 22.88 -39.54
N HIS A 11 -17.13 23.94 -39.37
CA HIS A 11 -15.70 23.91 -39.59
C HIS A 11 -15.07 23.03 -38.51
N ARG A 12 -14.58 21.85 -38.89
CA ARG A 12 -13.79 21.01 -37.99
C ARG A 12 -12.43 21.70 -37.79
N PRO A 13 -12.05 22.07 -36.57
CA PRO A 13 -10.77 22.74 -36.35
C PRO A 13 -9.61 21.88 -36.83
N ARG A 14 -8.62 22.51 -37.46
CA ARG A 14 -7.41 21.81 -37.93
C ARG A 14 -6.65 21.20 -36.72
N PRO A 15 -6.19 19.94 -36.79
CA PRO A 15 -5.35 19.36 -35.74
C PRO A 15 -4.11 20.24 -35.47
N GLY A 16 -3.80 20.51 -34.20
CA GLY A 16 -2.65 21.34 -33.80
C GLY A 16 -2.93 22.86 -33.79
N SER A 17 -4.17 23.29 -34.05
CA SER A 17 -4.65 24.65 -33.82
C SER A 17 -4.84 24.94 -32.32
N LEU A 18 -5.08 26.21 -31.96
CA LEU A 18 -5.41 26.60 -30.58
C LEU A 18 -6.72 25.94 -30.10
N GLU A 19 -7.64 25.61 -31.02
CA GLU A 19 -8.92 24.95 -30.74
C GLU A 19 -8.77 23.43 -30.59
N ARG A 20 -7.73 22.82 -31.18
CA ARG A 20 -7.39 21.40 -31.04
C ARG A 20 -5.89 21.22 -30.78
N PRO A 21 -5.41 21.61 -29.59
CA PRO A 21 -4.00 21.70 -29.29
C PRO A 21 -3.28 20.35 -29.11
N VAL A 22 -3.97 19.25 -28.80
CA VAL A 22 -3.38 17.91 -28.66
C VAL A 22 -3.55 17.11 -29.95
N ASN A 23 -2.43 16.58 -30.47
CA ASN A 23 -2.39 15.81 -31.70
C ASN A 23 -2.80 14.35 -31.48
N ALA A 24 -4.05 14.02 -31.86
CA ALA A 24 -4.58 12.67 -31.72
C ALA A 24 -3.85 11.62 -32.58
N LYS A 25 -3.29 12.00 -33.74
CA LYS A 25 -2.55 11.07 -34.59
C LYS A 25 -1.23 10.67 -33.94
N LEU A 26 -0.50 11.65 -33.39
CA LEU A 26 0.74 11.40 -32.64
C LEU A 26 0.48 10.50 -31.42
N TYR A 27 -0.53 10.84 -30.62
CA TYR A 27 -0.91 10.04 -29.45
C TYR A 27 -1.22 8.59 -29.83
N ARG A 28 -2.07 8.37 -30.85
CA ARG A 28 -2.43 7.01 -31.32
C ARG A 28 -1.25 6.27 -31.94
N GLY A 29 -0.42 6.94 -32.75
CA GLY A 29 0.76 6.32 -33.36
C GLY A 29 1.79 5.87 -32.33
N THR A 30 1.97 6.64 -31.26
CA THR A 30 2.91 6.30 -30.18
C THR A 30 2.46 5.07 -29.38
N TRP A 31 1.16 4.73 -29.36
CA TRP A 31 0.69 3.49 -28.74
C TRP A 31 1.24 2.22 -29.40
N LEU A 32 1.67 2.29 -30.67
CA LEU A 32 2.33 1.17 -31.34
C LEU A 32 3.62 0.75 -30.62
N LEU A 33 4.30 1.69 -29.96
CA LEU A 33 5.51 1.41 -29.17
C LEU A 33 5.24 0.58 -27.92
N VAL A 34 3.99 0.55 -27.43
CA VAL A 34 3.58 -0.31 -26.31
C VAL A 34 3.43 -1.77 -26.75
N GLY A 35 3.27 -2.03 -28.05
CA GLY A 35 3.12 -3.38 -28.60
C GLY A 35 4.33 -4.28 -28.35
N LEU A 36 5.55 -3.75 -28.47
CA LEU A 36 6.79 -4.51 -28.21
C LEU A 36 6.92 -4.93 -26.73
N PRO A 37 6.79 -4.03 -25.74
CA PRO A 37 6.64 -4.37 -24.32
C PRO A 37 5.60 -5.44 -24.02
N LEU A 38 4.42 -5.36 -24.64
CA LEU A 38 3.36 -6.35 -24.47
C LEU A 38 3.77 -7.73 -25.01
N LEU A 39 4.46 -7.76 -26.15
CA LEU A 39 5.03 -8.99 -26.71
C LEU A 39 6.09 -9.57 -25.77
N VAL A 40 7.00 -8.75 -25.25
CA VAL A 40 8.02 -9.16 -24.27
C VAL A 40 7.35 -9.71 -23.00
N ALA A 41 6.29 -9.07 -22.51
CA ALA A 41 5.51 -9.56 -21.37
C ALA A 41 4.87 -10.92 -21.66
N ALA A 42 4.35 -11.15 -22.87
CA ALA A 42 3.82 -12.43 -23.28
C ALA A 42 4.89 -13.55 -23.32
N PHE A 43 6.13 -13.22 -23.72
CA PHE A 43 7.26 -14.16 -23.71
C PHE A 43 7.90 -14.34 -22.32
N SER A 44 7.67 -13.41 -21.38
CA SER A 44 8.15 -13.53 -19.99
C SER A 44 7.35 -14.52 -19.14
N VAL A 45 6.30 -15.12 -19.72
CA VAL A 45 5.40 -16.03 -19.03
C VAL A 45 6.14 -17.32 -18.64
N ALA A 46 6.14 -17.62 -17.34
CA ALA A 46 6.71 -18.85 -16.80
C ALA A 46 5.64 -19.71 -16.12
N ARG A 47 5.91 -21.02 -16.04
CA ARG A 47 5.11 -21.96 -15.25
C ARG A 47 6.03 -22.53 -14.16
N PRO A 48 5.99 -22.00 -12.93
CA PRO A 48 6.71 -22.63 -11.84
C PRO A 48 6.18 -24.03 -11.61
N ALA A 49 7.10 -24.99 -11.47
CA ALA A 49 6.75 -26.37 -11.16
C ALA A 49 6.64 -26.53 -9.65
N PRO A 50 5.61 -27.24 -9.13
CA PRO A 50 5.58 -27.63 -7.74
C PRO A 50 6.71 -28.60 -7.44
N LEU A 51 7.29 -28.50 -6.24
CA LEU A 51 8.26 -29.46 -5.75
C LEU A 51 7.61 -30.85 -5.56
N PRO A 52 8.39 -31.95 -5.68
CA PRO A 52 7.90 -33.30 -5.47
C PRO A 52 7.20 -33.50 -4.12
N PRO A 53 6.22 -34.43 -4.03
CA PRO A 53 5.61 -34.76 -2.76
C PRO A 53 6.61 -35.36 -1.79
N PRO A 54 6.41 -35.14 -0.48
CA PRO A 54 7.31 -35.72 0.50
C PRO A 54 6.98 -37.18 0.73
N GLU A 55 7.89 -37.87 1.39
CA GLU A 55 7.55 -39.10 2.10
C GLU A 55 6.42 -38.85 3.11
N GLN A 56 5.51 -39.82 3.23
CA GLN A 56 4.25 -39.62 3.93
C GLN A 56 4.44 -39.71 5.44
N LEU A 57 4.24 -38.58 6.13
CA LEU A 57 4.13 -38.54 7.58
C LEU A 57 2.73 -39.01 8.04
N SER A 58 2.62 -39.42 9.31
CA SER A 58 1.33 -39.74 9.94
C SER A 58 0.35 -38.57 9.79
N ALA A 59 -0.76 -38.83 9.12
CA ALA A 59 -1.69 -37.78 8.72
C ALA A 59 -2.36 -37.11 9.93
N LEU A 60 -2.32 -35.78 9.98
CA LEU A 60 -3.04 -35.02 10.99
C LEU A 60 -4.56 -35.23 10.89
N ASP A 61 -5.19 -35.52 12.03
CA ASP A 61 -6.63 -35.75 12.15
C ASP A 61 -7.40 -34.45 12.45
N GLY A 62 -8.46 -34.20 11.67
CA GLY A 62 -9.25 -32.97 11.74
C GLY A 62 -10.04 -32.80 13.04
N PRO A 63 -10.82 -33.83 13.46
CA PRO A 63 -11.45 -33.87 14.79
C PRO A 63 -10.47 -33.69 15.94
N ALA A 64 -9.32 -34.38 15.94
CA ALA A 64 -8.30 -34.19 16.97
C ALA A 64 -7.78 -32.73 17.02
N LEU A 65 -7.47 -32.14 15.86
CA LEU A 65 -7.09 -30.72 15.78
C LEU A 65 -8.18 -29.79 16.31
N LYS A 66 -9.46 -30.08 16.03
CA LYS A 66 -10.58 -29.30 16.55
C LYS A 66 -10.68 -29.42 18.08
N ALA A 67 -10.37 -30.59 18.65
CA ALA A 67 -10.33 -30.78 20.10
C ALA A 67 -9.20 -29.95 20.73
N VAL A 68 -7.99 -29.98 20.18
CA VAL A 68 -6.85 -29.15 20.64
C VAL A 68 -7.17 -27.66 20.52
N THR A 69 -7.82 -27.26 19.42
CA THR A 69 -8.30 -25.88 19.24
C THR A 69 -9.32 -25.49 20.33
N SER A 70 -10.26 -26.40 20.63
CA SER A 70 -11.27 -26.19 21.66
C SER A 70 -10.64 -26.06 23.05
N ASP A 71 -9.61 -26.85 23.37
CA ASP A 71 -8.88 -26.78 24.63
C ASP A 71 -8.20 -25.41 24.83
N LEU A 72 -7.56 -24.87 23.79
CA LEU A 72 -7.01 -23.51 23.85
C LEU A 72 -8.10 -22.45 24.09
N VAL A 73 -9.26 -22.57 23.43
CA VAL A 73 -10.32 -21.57 23.52
C VAL A 73 -11.13 -21.64 24.82
N GLN A 74 -11.48 -22.84 25.29
CA GLN A 74 -12.39 -23.03 26.43
C GLN A 74 -11.84 -22.45 27.73
N PHE A 75 -10.53 -22.52 27.93
CA PHE A 75 -9.89 -22.03 29.15
C PHE A 75 -9.29 -20.62 28.99
N ARG A 76 -9.17 -20.11 27.74
CA ARG A 76 -8.36 -18.92 27.41
C ARG A 76 -8.93 -18.17 26.20
N SER A 77 -10.19 -17.73 26.31
CA SER A 77 -10.91 -17.06 25.22
C SER A 77 -10.33 -15.68 24.88
N ASN A 78 -9.92 -14.91 25.88
CA ASN A 78 -9.21 -13.65 25.68
C ASN A 78 -7.69 -13.90 25.73
N ARG A 79 -7.03 -13.79 24.58
CA ARG A 79 -5.57 -13.92 24.43
C ARG A 79 -4.93 -12.62 23.96
N TYR A 80 -5.59 -11.51 24.27
CA TYR A 80 -5.07 -10.19 23.98
C TYR A 80 -3.70 -9.99 24.65
N PRO A 81 -2.67 -9.50 23.94
CA PRO A 81 -1.34 -9.39 24.50
C PRO A 81 -1.27 -8.58 25.79
N GLY A 82 -0.49 -9.06 26.75
CA GLY A 82 -0.34 -8.43 28.08
C GLY A 82 -1.43 -8.80 29.09
N THR A 83 -2.48 -9.54 28.70
CA THR A 83 -3.49 -10.05 29.64
C THR A 83 -3.05 -11.35 30.30
N ALA A 84 -3.71 -11.73 31.41
CA ALA A 84 -3.52 -13.04 32.04
C ALA A 84 -3.80 -14.20 31.07
N GLY A 85 -4.84 -14.08 30.23
CA GLY A 85 -5.17 -15.12 29.26
C GLY A 85 -4.12 -15.31 28.15
N ALA A 86 -3.38 -14.26 27.76
CA ALA A 86 -2.22 -14.40 26.87
C ALA A 86 -1.06 -15.15 27.55
N ILE A 87 -0.81 -14.88 28.83
CA ILE A 87 0.19 -15.62 29.62
C ILE A 87 -0.21 -17.09 29.75
N ASP A 88 -1.48 -17.35 30.06
CA ASP A 88 -2.00 -18.71 30.17
C ASP A 88 -1.93 -19.45 28.83
N ALA A 89 -2.18 -18.77 27.71
CA ALA A 89 -2.09 -19.36 26.38
C ALA A 89 -0.63 -19.71 26.05
N ALA A 90 0.31 -18.85 26.45
CA ALA A 90 1.73 -19.16 26.30
C ALA A 90 2.13 -20.37 27.16
N ASN A 91 1.68 -20.44 28.42
CA ASN A 91 1.90 -21.58 29.31
C ASN A 91 1.35 -22.87 28.69
N TRP A 92 0.12 -22.83 28.19
CA TRP A 92 -0.51 -23.93 27.47
C TRP A 92 0.34 -24.43 26.32
N PHE A 93 0.83 -23.53 25.45
CA PHE A 93 1.68 -23.93 24.33
C PHE A 93 2.93 -24.65 24.81
N ARG A 94 3.56 -24.20 25.91
CA ARG A 94 4.70 -24.91 26.51
C ARG A 94 4.31 -26.29 27.00
N ASP A 95 3.18 -26.39 27.70
CA ASP A 95 2.70 -27.63 28.29
C ASP A 95 2.33 -28.68 27.23
N GLN A 96 1.78 -28.24 26.10
CA GLN A 96 1.47 -29.13 24.97
C GLN A 96 2.73 -29.76 24.34
N LEU A 97 3.90 -29.09 24.42
CA LEU A 97 5.15 -29.54 23.84
C LEU A 97 6.13 -30.16 24.86
N ARG A 98 5.94 -29.90 26.15
CA ARG A 98 6.80 -30.40 27.23
C ARG A 98 7.06 -31.92 27.18
N PRO A 99 6.05 -32.79 26.94
CA PRO A 99 6.27 -34.24 26.88
C PRO A 99 7.18 -34.70 25.74
N TYR A 100 7.39 -33.85 24.74
CA TYR A 100 8.07 -34.19 23.49
C TYR A 100 9.55 -33.74 23.47
N GLY A 101 10.05 -33.16 24.56
CA GLY A 101 11.48 -32.83 24.70
C GLY A 101 12.02 -31.75 23.76
N LEU A 102 11.15 -31.03 23.03
CA LEU A 102 11.57 -29.95 22.15
C LEU A 102 12.15 -28.78 22.95
N GLN A 103 13.27 -28.24 22.50
CA GLN A 103 13.87 -27.06 23.11
C GLN A 103 12.98 -25.85 22.87
N LEU A 104 12.39 -25.32 23.95
CA LEU A 104 11.51 -24.16 23.89
C LEU A 104 12.22 -22.91 24.41
N ARG A 105 12.33 -21.88 23.56
CA ARG A 105 12.85 -20.56 23.91
C ARG A 105 11.73 -19.53 23.92
N THR A 106 11.72 -18.66 24.92
CA THR A 106 10.81 -17.51 24.97
C THR A 106 11.59 -16.25 24.61
N GLU A 107 11.09 -15.49 23.64
CA GLU A 107 11.61 -14.18 23.25
C GLU A 107 10.60 -13.12 23.67
N ARG A 108 10.97 -12.28 24.65
CA ARG A 108 10.11 -11.21 25.17
C ARG A 108 10.51 -9.88 24.54
N PHE A 109 9.52 -9.11 24.14
CA PHE A 109 9.72 -7.80 23.53
C PHE A 109 8.55 -6.87 23.86
N SER A 110 8.69 -5.59 23.50
CA SER A 110 7.62 -4.62 23.68
C SER A 110 7.42 -3.81 22.42
N ALA A 111 6.16 -3.56 22.06
CA ALA A 111 5.80 -2.74 20.90
C ALA A 111 4.76 -1.69 21.30
N VAL A 112 4.74 -0.55 20.60
CA VAL A 112 3.71 0.46 20.78
C VAL A 112 2.63 0.24 19.73
N VAL A 113 1.42 -0.09 20.15
CA VAL A 113 0.29 -0.28 19.25
C VAL A 113 -0.59 0.96 19.28
N ALA A 114 -1.02 1.42 18.11
CA ALA A 114 -1.83 2.63 17.95
C ALA A 114 -3.09 2.57 18.84
N ARG A 115 -3.37 3.65 19.58
CA ARG A 115 -4.52 3.80 20.51
C ARG A 115 -4.57 2.84 21.71
N ILE A 116 -3.68 1.87 21.76
CA ILE A 116 -3.56 0.90 22.85
C ILE A 116 -2.40 1.28 23.78
N GLY A 117 -1.28 1.71 23.21
CA GLY A 117 -0.06 2.03 23.94
C GLY A 117 0.95 0.90 23.91
N ARG A 118 1.84 0.86 24.90
CA ARG A 118 2.94 -0.11 24.94
C ARG A 118 2.45 -1.46 25.45
N LEU A 119 2.53 -2.47 24.60
CA LEU A 119 2.25 -3.86 24.93
C LEU A 119 3.54 -4.62 25.24
N GLN A 120 3.46 -5.54 26.19
CA GLN A 120 4.49 -6.56 26.44
C GLN A 120 4.06 -7.84 25.72
N LEU A 121 4.94 -8.35 24.88
CA LEU A 121 4.69 -9.44 23.93
C LEU A 121 5.72 -10.54 24.14
N GLN A 122 5.36 -11.80 23.85
CA GLN A 122 6.32 -12.90 23.86
C GLN A 122 6.11 -13.91 22.72
N ASN A 123 7.14 -14.10 21.91
CA ASN A 123 7.24 -15.20 20.97
C ASN A 123 7.72 -16.46 21.70
N LEU A 124 7.20 -17.63 21.29
CA LEU A 124 7.68 -18.94 21.74
C LEU A 124 8.23 -19.71 20.55
N LEU A 125 9.46 -20.20 20.66
CA LEU A 125 10.16 -20.90 19.61
C LEU A 125 10.45 -22.33 20.09
N ALA A 126 9.85 -23.32 19.44
CA ALA A 126 10.24 -24.72 19.61
C ALA A 126 11.12 -25.14 18.43
N VAL A 127 12.36 -25.57 18.70
CA VAL A 127 13.35 -25.89 17.66
C VAL A 127 13.50 -27.40 17.54
N ALA A 128 13.27 -27.92 16.33
CA ALA A 128 13.65 -29.27 15.93
C ALA A 128 14.95 -29.19 15.11
N PRO A 129 16.10 -29.56 15.69
CA PRO A 129 17.39 -29.44 15.03
C PRO A 129 17.47 -30.41 13.84
N GLY A 130 17.90 -29.89 12.69
CA GLY A 130 18.09 -30.69 11.48
C GLY A 130 19.56 -30.93 11.15
N ARG A 131 19.80 -31.71 10.07
CA ARG A 131 21.15 -31.96 9.55
C ARG A 131 21.81 -30.72 8.95
N SER A 132 21.01 -29.78 8.44
CA SER A 132 21.43 -28.51 7.84
C SER A 132 21.15 -27.33 8.79
N PRO A 133 22.04 -26.32 8.83
CA PRO A 133 21.78 -25.07 9.57
C PRO A 133 20.74 -24.16 8.88
N GLN A 134 20.36 -24.46 7.64
CA GLN A 134 19.24 -23.79 6.97
C GLN A 134 17.93 -24.04 7.72
N THR A 135 17.15 -22.98 7.89
CA THR A 135 15.99 -22.94 8.78
C THR A 135 14.68 -22.81 8.01
N ILE A 136 13.73 -23.70 8.27
CA ILE A 136 12.33 -23.55 7.85
C ILE A 136 11.53 -23.09 9.07
N VAL A 137 10.81 -21.98 8.93
CA VAL A 137 9.94 -21.48 10.00
C VAL A 137 8.51 -21.90 9.72
N VAL A 138 7.87 -22.56 10.67
CA VAL A 138 6.41 -22.74 10.68
C VAL A 138 5.86 -21.89 11.79
N MET A 139 4.93 -21.00 11.49
CA MET A 139 4.43 -20.04 12.47
C MET A 139 2.92 -19.95 12.50
N ALA A 140 2.42 -19.52 13.66
CA ALA A 140 1.03 -19.17 13.89
C ALA A 140 0.97 -18.23 15.09
N HIS A 141 0.26 -17.12 14.97
CA HIS A 141 0.03 -16.28 16.13
C HIS A 141 -0.95 -16.90 17.11
N ARG A 142 -0.65 -16.69 18.40
CA ARG A 142 -1.42 -17.20 19.53
C ARG A 142 -2.42 -16.19 20.06
N ASP A 143 -2.08 -14.91 19.92
CA ASP A 143 -2.90 -13.80 20.37
C ASP A 143 -4.17 -13.64 19.54
N ASN A 144 -5.13 -12.89 20.09
CA ASN A 144 -6.31 -12.40 19.40
C ASN A 144 -6.55 -10.93 19.76
N ASP A 145 -7.55 -10.31 19.14
CA ASP A 145 -7.90 -8.90 19.38
C ASP A 145 -8.69 -8.67 20.69
N GLY A 146 -8.90 -9.72 21.50
CA GLY A 146 -9.59 -9.65 22.79
C GLY A 146 -11.10 -9.44 22.72
N THR A 147 -11.69 -9.32 21.52
CA THR A 147 -13.13 -9.06 21.35
C THR A 147 -13.96 -10.32 21.12
N GLY A 148 -13.32 -11.49 21.00
CA GLY A 148 -13.99 -12.77 20.86
C GLY A 148 -13.06 -13.96 21.17
N PRO A 149 -13.57 -15.20 21.09
CA PRO A 149 -12.82 -16.41 21.46
C PRO A 149 -11.60 -16.70 20.57
N GLY A 150 -11.58 -16.16 19.35
CA GLY A 150 -10.49 -16.34 18.38
C GLY A 150 -10.30 -17.81 18.00
N ALA A 151 -11.38 -18.56 17.78
CA ALA A 151 -11.29 -20.01 17.59
C ALA A 151 -10.64 -20.36 16.26
N ASN A 152 -11.02 -19.69 15.18
CA ASN A 152 -10.38 -19.78 13.89
C ASN A 152 -9.14 -18.88 13.86
N ASP A 153 -9.28 -17.60 14.25
CA ASP A 153 -8.25 -16.55 14.26
C ASP A 153 -7.72 -16.28 15.69
N ASN A 154 -6.65 -16.93 16.16
CA ASN A 154 -5.88 -17.96 15.47
C ASN A 154 -5.55 -19.20 16.33
N ALA A 155 -6.50 -19.61 17.18
CA ALA A 155 -6.35 -20.87 17.92
C ALA A 155 -6.23 -22.08 16.98
N SER A 156 -6.90 -22.06 15.82
CA SER A 156 -6.82 -23.13 14.83
C SER A 156 -5.41 -23.31 14.24
N GLY A 157 -4.74 -22.22 13.88
CA GLY A 157 -3.35 -22.23 13.40
C GLY A 157 -2.38 -22.65 14.50
N THR A 158 -2.59 -22.15 15.73
CA THR A 158 -1.77 -22.53 16.90
C THR A 158 -1.90 -24.04 17.22
N ALA A 159 -3.11 -24.60 17.14
CA ALA A 159 -3.32 -26.04 17.35
C ALA A 159 -2.59 -26.88 16.29
N ALA A 160 -2.67 -26.49 15.02
CA ALA A 160 -1.92 -27.15 13.95
C ALA A 160 -0.40 -27.01 14.12
N LEU A 161 0.08 -25.85 14.60
CA LEU A 161 1.50 -25.65 14.91
C LEU A 161 2.00 -26.62 15.99
N VAL A 162 1.22 -26.81 17.06
CA VAL A 162 1.51 -27.78 18.13
C VAL A 162 1.60 -29.20 17.57
N GLU A 163 0.61 -29.63 16.79
CA GLU A 163 0.59 -30.98 16.22
C GLU A 163 1.73 -31.24 15.23
N LEU A 164 2.09 -30.24 14.42
CA LEU A 164 3.26 -30.32 13.54
C LEU A 164 4.56 -30.44 14.36
N ALA A 165 4.70 -29.66 15.43
CA ALA A 165 5.86 -29.74 16.32
C ALA A 165 5.97 -31.14 16.97
N ARG A 166 4.84 -31.71 17.42
CA ARG A 166 4.78 -33.08 17.96
C ARG A 166 5.27 -34.11 16.95
N ALA A 167 4.77 -34.02 15.70
CA ALA A 167 5.16 -34.94 14.64
C ALA A 167 6.67 -34.90 14.33
N TYR A 168 7.31 -33.73 14.46
CA TYR A 168 8.74 -33.54 14.22
C TYR A 168 9.63 -33.79 15.44
N SER A 169 9.07 -33.94 16.65
CA SER A 169 9.86 -34.15 17.87
C SER A 169 10.65 -35.46 17.92
N VAL A 170 10.21 -36.47 17.16
CA VAL A 170 10.84 -37.79 17.07
C VAL A 170 11.63 -37.99 15.78
N LEU A 171 11.73 -36.96 14.94
CA LEU A 171 12.39 -37.00 13.65
C LEU A 171 13.71 -36.23 13.67
N THR A 172 14.63 -36.59 12.78
CA THR A 172 15.80 -35.77 12.46
C THR A 172 15.60 -35.16 11.08
N PRO A 173 15.03 -33.94 11.00
CA PRO A 173 14.76 -33.29 9.73
C PRO A 173 16.05 -32.98 8.97
N ALA A 174 15.95 -32.80 7.65
CA ALA A 174 17.11 -32.39 6.86
C ALA A 174 17.47 -30.92 7.15
N HIS A 175 16.46 -30.09 7.40
CA HIS A 175 16.59 -28.68 7.76
C HIS A 175 16.25 -28.45 9.23
N THR A 176 16.84 -27.41 9.84
CA THR A 176 16.39 -26.99 11.17
C THR A 176 14.98 -26.42 11.05
N ILE A 177 14.05 -26.90 11.87
CA ILE A 177 12.67 -26.42 11.84
C ILE A 177 12.39 -25.63 13.10
N VAL A 178 11.90 -24.41 12.93
CA VAL A 178 11.47 -23.54 14.03
C VAL A 178 9.96 -23.45 14.00
N PHE A 179 9.31 -23.99 15.03
CA PHE A 179 7.89 -23.82 15.29
C PHE A 179 7.71 -22.56 16.15
N LEU A 180 7.34 -21.47 15.49
CA LEU A 180 7.25 -20.12 16.05
C LEU A 180 5.79 -19.78 16.40
N SER A 181 5.45 -19.78 17.68
CA SER A 181 4.17 -19.25 18.17
C SER A 181 4.34 -17.78 18.52
N THR A 182 3.87 -16.90 17.65
CA THR A 182 4.04 -15.44 17.78
C THR A 182 3.00 -14.81 18.71
N ASP A 183 3.38 -13.68 19.29
CA ASP A 183 2.44 -12.70 19.85
C ASP A 183 2.43 -11.45 18.96
N GLY A 184 1.29 -10.76 18.91
CA GLY A 184 1.12 -9.54 18.15
C GLY A 184 0.79 -9.79 16.66
N GLY A 185 0.33 -11.00 16.31
CA GLY A 185 -0.11 -11.34 14.97
C GLY A 185 -1.35 -10.54 14.56
N ALA A 186 -2.31 -10.41 15.47
CA ALA A 186 -3.54 -9.64 15.28
C ALA A 186 -3.26 -8.13 15.05
N PHE A 187 -2.08 -7.65 15.44
CA PHE A 187 -1.65 -6.26 15.32
C PHE A 187 -0.67 -6.07 14.15
N GLY A 188 -0.93 -6.77 13.05
CA GLY A 188 -0.17 -6.68 11.81
C GLY A 188 1.14 -7.45 11.85
N GLY A 189 1.28 -8.53 12.61
CA GLY A 189 2.48 -9.38 12.63
C GLY A 189 3.70 -8.77 13.32
N LEU A 190 3.50 -8.21 14.52
CA LEU A 190 4.59 -7.69 15.35
C LEU A 190 5.59 -8.78 15.75
N GLY A 191 5.11 -9.95 16.17
CA GLY A 191 5.97 -11.08 16.57
C GLY A 191 6.82 -11.62 15.42
N ALA A 192 6.26 -11.74 14.23
CA ALA A 192 6.99 -12.08 13.01
C ALA A 192 8.08 -11.04 12.67
N ALA A 193 7.77 -9.75 12.81
CA ALA A 193 8.74 -8.68 12.59
C ALA A 193 9.87 -8.69 13.62
N GLU A 194 9.55 -8.97 14.89
CA GLU A 194 10.51 -9.10 15.99
C GLU A 194 11.48 -10.26 15.76
N PHE A 195 10.96 -11.46 15.46
CA PHE A 195 11.77 -12.63 15.14
C PHE A 195 12.77 -12.32 14.03
N LEU A 196 12.29 -11.68 12.96
CA LEU A 196 13.13 -11.34 11.81
C LEU A 196 14.14 -10.22 12.09
N ALA A 197 13.97 -9.46 13.18
CA ALA A 197 14.89 -8.42 13.61
C ALA A 197 15.93 -8.92 14.62
N HIS A 198 15.57 -9.85 15.52
CA HIS A 198 16.37 -10.18 16.71
C HIS A 198 16.72 -11.66 16.88
N ALA A 199 15.93 -12.60 16.34
CA ALA A 199 16.20 -14.03 16.53
C ALA A 199 17.53 -14.46 15.85
N PRO A 200 18.36 -15.30 16.50
CA PRO A 200 19.59 -15.83 15.90
C PRO A 200 19.35 -16.60 14.59
N GLU A 201 18.28 -17.38 14.51
CA GLU A 201 17.91 -18.26 13.40
C GLU A 201 17.56 -17.47 12.13
N ARG A 202 17.25 -16.17 12.25
CA ARG A 202 16.83 -15.30 11.14
C ARG A 202 17.78 -15.32 9.94
N HIS A 203 19.08 -15.54 10.18
CA HIS A 203 20.13 -15.45 9.15
C HIS A 203 20.09 -16.61 8.16
N ASN A 204 19.51 -17.75 8.57
CA ASN A 204 19.49 -18.98 7.78
C ASN A 204 18.09 -19.36 7.31
N VAL A 205 17.10 -18.47 7.45
CA VAL A 205 15.71 -18.78 7.07
C VAL A 205 15.59 -18.89 5.56
N VAL A 206 15.19 -20.07 5.08
CA VAL A 206 15.03 -20.37 3.65
C VAL A 206 13.58 -20.37 3.19
N ALA A 207 12.64 -20.64 4.10
CA ALA A 207 11.21 -20.61 3.82
C ALA A 207 10.38 -20.42 5.10
N VAL A 208 9.20 -19.82 4.96
CA VAL A 208 8.23 -19.65 6.05
C VAL A 208 6.84 -20.13 5.64
N ILE A 209 6.23 -20.94 6.51
CA ILE A 209 4.84 -21.38 6.42
C ILE A 209 4.09 -20.73 7.58
N ASN A 210 3.15 -19.84 7.29
CA ASN A 210 2.26 -19.28 8.29
C ASN A 210 0.89 -19.96 8.25
N LEU A 211 0.36 -20.31 9.42
CA LEU A 211 -0.96 -20.92 9.59
C LEU A 211 -1.86 -19.91 10.29
N ASP A 212 -2.85 -19.42 9.56
CA ASP A 212 -3.71 -18.35 10.05
C ASP A 212 -5.16 -18.60 9.64
N ALA A 213 -6.06 -18.74 10.61
CA ALA A 213 -7.49 -18.92 10.38
C ALA A 213 -7.78 -20.08 9.40
N ILE A 214 -7.30 -21.28 9.74
CA ILE A 214 -7.28 -22.47 8.85
C ILE A 214 -8.49 -23.40 8.99
N GLY A 215 -9.38 -23.17 9.96
CA GLY A 215 -10.53 -24.01 10.28
C GLY A 215 -11.90 -23.44 9.89
N GLY A 216 -11.96 -22.30 9.20
CA GLY A 216 -13.20 -21.65 8.77
C GLY A 216 -13.92 -22.37 7.61
N PRO A 217 -15.19 -22.02 7.33
CA PRO A 217 -15.99 -22.67 6.29
C PRO A 217 -15.58 -22.27 4.86
N GLY A 218 -14.74 -21.24 4.72
CA GLY A 218 -14.26 -20.74 3.44
C GLY A 218 -13.47 -21.77 2.62
N ARG A 219 -13.23 -21.44 1.35
CA ARG A 219 -12.27 -22.20 0.54
C ARG A 219 -10.85 -21.85 1.01
N PRO A 220 -9.90 -22.80 1.01
CA PRO A 220 -8.50 -22.46 1.27
C PRO A 220 -7.99 -21.37 0.33
N ARG A 221 -7.18 -20.46 0.86
CA ARG A 221 -6.58 -19.31 0.19
C ARG A 221 -5.14 -19.16 0.65
N LEU A 222 -4.38 -18.41 -0.13
CA LEU A 222 -2.98 -18.14 0.14
C LEU A 222 -2.73 -16.65 0.17
N GLN A 223 -2.04 -16.16 1.20
CA GLN A 223 -1.51 -14.80 1.24
C GLN A 223 -0.02 -14.83 0.94
N ILE A 224 0.38 -14.00 -0.02
CA ILE A 224 1.68 -14.07 -0.69
C ILE A 224 2.37 -12.72 -0.86
N GLY A 225 1.69 -11.65 -0.47
CA GLY A 225 2.20 -10.28 -0.57
C GLY A 225 3.05 -9.90 0.64
N GLY A 226 3.99 -8.97 0.41
CA GLY A 226 4.76 -8.30 1.45
C GLY A 226 4.29 -6.86 1.72
N ASP A 227 5.04 -6.18 2.58
CA ASP A 227 4.95 -4.73 2.85
C ASP A 227 5.65 -3.90 1.77
N THR A 228 6.26 -4.57 0.78
CA THR A 228 6.90 -3.99 -0.40
C THR A 228 6.33 -4.62 -1.66
N ALA A 229 6.66 -4.10 -2.85
CA ALA A 229 6.17 -4.58 -4.14
C ALA A 229 6.78 -5.94 -4.54
N ARG A 230 6.74 -6.92 -3.63
CA ARG A 230 7.31 -8.27 -3.74
C ARG A 230 6.23 -9.30 -3.42
N THR A 231 6.35 -10.44 -4.07
CA THR A 231 5.53 -11.62 -3.84
C THR A 231 6.41 -12.82 -3.49
N THR A 232 5.84 -13.80 -2.80
CA THR A 232 6.53 -15.06 -2.46
C THR A 232 7.08 -15.80 -3.68
N SER A 233 7.93 -16.80 -3.49
CA SER A 233 8.45 -17.63 -4.60
C SER A 233 7.31 -18.33 -5.36
N GLY A 234 7.34 -18.28 -6.69
CA GLY A 234 6.37 -18.98 -7.54
C GLY A 234 6.38 -20.49 -7.32
N THR A 235 7.54 -21.07 -7.04
CA THR A 235 7.71 -22.49 -6.71
C THR A 235 7.08 -22.83 -5.37
N LEU A 236 7.32 -22.02 -4.32
CA LEU A 236 6.69 -22.22 -3.01
C LEU A 236 5.16 -22.15 -3.13
N LEU A 237 4.67 -21.18 -3.90
CA LEU A 237 3.25 -21.01 -4.10
C LEU A 237 2.60 -22.18 -4.86
N GLU A 238 3.14 -22.60 -6.01
CA GLU A 238 2.55 -23.74 -6.73
C GLU A 238 2.72 -25.05 -5.96
N THR A 239 3.82 -25.22 -5.21
CA THR A 239 3.97 -26.34 -4.28
C THR A 239 2.85 -26.34 -3.27
N THR A 240 2.61 -25.21 -2.59
CA THR A 240 1.53 -25.05 -1.60
C THR A 240 0.16 -25.29 -2.23
N ALA A 241 -0.08 -24.75 -3.43
CA ALA A 241 -1.34 -24.93 -4.15
C ALA A 241 -1.58 -26.41 -4.50
N ALA A 242 -0.54 -27.15 -4.90
CA ALA A 242 -0.60 -28.58 -5.15
C ALA A 242 -0.88 -29.38 -3.88
N ARG A 243 -0.26 -29.03 -2.73
CA ARG A 243 -0.56 -29.66 -1.43
C ARG A 243 -2.01 -29.47 -1.04
N ILE A 244 -2.54 -28.25 -1.18
CA ILE A 244 -3.95 -27.96 -0.91
C ILE A 244 -4.86 -28.75 -1.86
N ALA A 245 -4.53 -28.79 -3.16
CA ALA A 245 -5.34 -29.52 -4.13
C ALA A 245 -5.40 -31.02 -3.83
N LYS A 246 -4.29 -31.63 -3.40
CA LYS A 246 -4.24 -33.03 -2.98
C LYS A 246 -5.18 -33.31 -1.80
N GLN A 247 -5.22 -32.42 -0.81
CA GLN A 247 -5.99 -32.63 0.43
C GLN A 247 -7.47 -32.21 0.31
N ALA A 248 -7.76 -31.13 -0.41
CA ALA A 248 -9.10 -30.54 -0.53
C ALA A 248 -9.82 -30.89 -1.85
N GLY A 249 -9.16 -31.64 -2.75
CA GLY A 249 -9.66 -31.99 -4.08
C GLY A 249 -9.69 -30.84 -5.09
N ARG A 250 -9.37 -29.61 -4.65
CA ARG A 250 -9.32 -28.39 -5.48
C ARG A 250 -8.24 -27.45 -4.95
N GLY A 251 -7.58 -26.74 -5.87
CA GLY A 251 -6.58 -25.73 -5.51
C GLY A 251 -7.17 -24.53 -4.75
N PRO A 252 -6.30 -23.72 -4.12
CA PRO A 252 -6.71 -22.54 -3.36
C PRO A 252 -7.31 -21.44 -4.26
N SER A 253 -8.09 -20.54 -3.67
CA SER A 253 -8.60 -19.37 -4.40
C SER A 253 -7.44 -18.49 -4.86
N ARG A 254 -7.47 -18.04 -6.13
CA ARG A 254 -6.45 -17.12 -6.69
C ARG A 254 -7.03 -15.71 -6.84
N PRO A 255 -6.27 -14.65 -6.48
CA PRO A 255 -6.70 -13.27 -6.70
C PRO A 255 -6.73 -12.92 -8.19
N SER A 256 -7.57 -11.97 -8.59
CA SER A 256 -7.59 -11.46 -9.96
C SER A 256 -6.30 -10.72 -10.31
N VAL A 257 -6.00 -10.59 -11.61
CA VAL A 257 -4.85 -9.83 -12.12
C VAL A 257 -4.87 -8.39 -11.61
N LEU A 258 -6.03 -7.72 -11.67
CA LEU A 258 -6.19 -6.34 -11.19
C LEU A 258 -5.86 -6.23 -9.70
N ARG A 259 -6.33 -7.18 -8.89
CA ARG A 259 -6.04 -7.18 -7.45
C ARG A 259 -4.56 -7.35 -7.17
N GLN A 260 -3.88 -8.26 -7.87
CA GLN A 260 -2.43 -8.45 -7.74
C GLN A 260 -1.65 -7.19 -8.14
N LEU A 261 -2.07 -6.49 -9.20
CA LEU A 261 -1.47 -5.23 -9.61
C LEU A 261 -1.69 -4.11 -8.58
N ILE A 262 -2.87 -4.05 -7.95
CA ILE A 262 -3.13 -3.11 -6.85
C ILE A 262 -2.20 -3.42 -5.67
N ASP A 263 -2.04 -4.69 -5.30
CA ASP A 263 -1.18 -5.12 -4.19
C ASP A 263 0.31 -4.82 -4.47
N LEU A 264 0.77 -4.92 -5.72
CA LEU A 264 2.13 -4.50 -6.09
C LEU A 264 2.29 -2.98 -6.16
N GLY A 265 1.25 -2.25 -6.60
CA GLY A 265 1.27 -0.79 -6.68
C GLY A 265 1.18 -0.11 -5.31
N PHE A 266 0.38 -0.66 -4.41
CA PHE A 266 0.22 -0.23 -3.02
C PHE A 266 0.40 -1.44 -2.10
N PRO A 267 1.65 -1.80 -1.75
CA PRO A 267 1.95 -2.95 -0.89
C PRO A 267 1.28 -2.88 0.48
N PHE A 268 0.38 -3.83 0.72
CA PHE A 268 -0.36 -3.92 1.98
C PHE A 268 -0.69 -5.38 2.31
N SER A 269 -0.29 -5.82 3.50
CA SER A 269 -0.68 -7.13 4.04
C SER A 269 -0.79 -7.07 5.57
N PRO A 270 -1.96 -7.36 6.16
CA PRO A 270 -2.11 -7.45 7.62
C PRO A 270 -1.52 -8.74 8.20
N TRP A 271 -1.10 -9.68 7.35
CA TRP A 271 -0.71 -11.04 7.73
C TRP A 271 0.79 -11.18 8.04
N GLU A 272 1.14 -12.17 8.85
CA GLU A 272 2.49 -12.37 9.40
C GLU A 272 3.56 -12.77 8.36
N GLN A 273 3.19 -13.25 7.18
CA GLN A 273 4.19 -13.54 6.14
C GLN A 273 4.84 -12.27 5.55
N ALA A 274 4.20 -11.12 5.70
CA ALA A 274 4.57 -9.90 4.98
C ALA A 274 5.99 -9.37 5.28
N PRO A 275 6.47 -9.35 6.54
CA PRO A 275 7.85 -8.94 6.85
C PRO A 275 8.89 -9.83 6.17
N PHE A 276 8.63 -11.14 6.06
CA PHE A 276 9.55 -12.10 5.43
C PHE A 276 9.61 -11.90 3.91
N VAL A 277 8.44 -11.80 3.25
CA VAL A 277 8.38 -11.53 1.80
C VAL A 277 9.10 -10.22 1.46
N SER A 278 8.96 -9.20 2.32
CA SER A 278 9.63 -7.91 2.12
C SER A 278 11.15 -7.98 2.19
N ARG A 279 11.69 -8.91 2.98
CA ARG A 279 13.14 -9.11 3.14
C ARG A 279 13.74 -10.15 2.19
N GLY A 280 12.98 -10.66 1.22
CA GLY A 280 13.50 -11.64 0.26
C GLY A 280 13.31 -13.10 0.65
N ILE A 281 12.71 -13.37 1.81
CA ILE A 281 12.49 -14.72 2.33
C ILE A 281 11.15 -15.24 1.79
N PRO A 282 11.14 -16.37 1.07
CA PRO A 282 9.90 -16.99 0.61
C PRO A 282 8.99 -17.34 1.78
N ALA A 283 7.81 -16.72 1.85
CA ALA A 283 6.85 -16.95 2.92
C ALA A 283 5.43 -17.03 2.37
N VAL A 284 4.59 -17.88 2.95
CA VAL A 284 3.19 -18.04 2.53
C VAL A 284 2.30 -18.25 3.74
N THR A 285 1.14 -17.59 3.76
CA THR A 285 0.10 -17.88 4.75
C THR A 285 -0.97 -18.77 4.14
N LEU A 286 -1.23 -19.91 4.78
CA LEU A 286 -2.39 -20.75 4.50
C LEU A 286 -3.53 -20.27 5.37
N THR A 287 -4.67 -19.97 4.74
CA THR A 287 -5.86 -19.48 5.45
C THR A 287 -7.15 -19.95 4.79
N THR A 288 -8.23 -19.98 5.55
CA THR A 288 -9.60 -20.10 5.03
C THR A 288 -10.38 -18.80 5.17
N ALA A 289 -9.80 -17.79 5.80
CA ALA A 289 -10.44 -16.50 6.06
C ALA A 289 -10.51 -15.59 4.82
N GLY A 290 -11.34 -14.56 4.93
CA GLY A 290 -11.44 -13.46 3.99
C GLY A 290 -10.14 -12.64 3.92
N ASP A 291 -10.17 -11.53 3.21
CA ASP A 291 -9.08 -10.55 3.30
C ASP A 291 -9.07 -9.80 4.63
N ARG A 292 -10.21 -9.81 5.29
CA ARG A 292 -10.40 -9.44 6.68
C ARG A 292 -10.55 -10.73 7.51
N PRO A 293 -9.97 -10.79 8.71
CA PRO A 293 -10.30 -11.85 9.65
C PRO A 293 -11.81 -11.94 9.93
N PRO A 294 -12.32 -13.12 10.32
CA PRO A 294 -13.74 -13.29 10.62
C PRO A 294 -14.20 -12.32 11.73
N PRO A 295 -15.44 -11.80 11.68
CA PRO A 295 -15.97 -10.99 12.76
C PRO A 295 -15.92 -11.76 14.09
N THR A 296 -15.55 -11.08 15.16
CA THR A 296 -15.16 -11.74 16.42
C THR A 296 -16.31 -12.44 17.14
N GLY A 297 -17.54 -11.93 17.01
CA GLY A 297 -18.74 -12.61 17.48
C GLY A 297 -19.09 -13.90 16.72
N GLU A 298 -18.51 -14.10 15.54
CA GLU A 298 -18.69 -15.31 14.73
C GLU A 298 -17.58 -16.34 14.96
N ASP A 299 -16.44 -15.91 15.48
CA ASP A 299 -15.23 -16.73 15.57
C ASP A 299 -15.22 -17.67 16.79
N THR A 300 -16.08 -18.69 16.72
CA THR A 300 -16.35 -19.64 17.81
C THR A 300 -16.01 -21.08 17.40
N VAL A 301 -15.70 -21.93 18.39
CA VAL A 301 -15.38 -23.36 18.17
C VAL A 301 -16.51 -24.10 17.44
N GLY A 302 -17.76 -23.72 17.69
CA GLY A 302 -18.93 -24.31 17.04
C GLY A 302 -18.94 -24.12 15.52
N ARG A 303 -18.40 -23.01 15.01
CA ARG A 303 -18.34 -22.71 13.57
C ARG A 303 -17.11 -23.29 12.86
N LEU A 304 -16.18 -23.91 13.61
CA LEU A 304 -15.01 -24.58 13.01
C LEU A 304 -15.40 -25.84 12.24
N SER A 305 -14.92 -25.95 11.01
CA SER A 305 -15.01 -27.14 10.20
C SER A 305 -13.81 -28.05 10.45
N ALA A 306 -14.02 -29.17 11.14
CA ALA A 306 -12.99 -30.19 11.35
C ALA A 306 -12.42 -30.72 10.03
N VAL A 307 -13.26 -30.80 8.99
CA VAL A 307 -12.85 -31.22 7.65
C VAL A 307 -11.88 -30.21 7.04
N ARG A 308 -12.20 -28.90 7.06
CA ARG A 308 -11.31 -27.86 6.53
C ARG A 308 -10.01 -27.77 7.31
N LEU A 309 -10.11 -27.81 8.64
CA LEU A 309 -8.98 -27.81 9.54
C LEU A 309 -8.00 -28.95 9.21
N GLY A 310 -8.52 -30.18 9.09
CA GLY A 310 -7.70 -31.33 8.68
C GLY A 310 -7.12 -31.21 7.27
N GLN A 311 -7.88 -30.69 6.29
CA GLN A 311 -7.39 -30.49 4.93
C GLN A 311 -6.21 -29.51 4.87
N VAL A 312 -6.34 -28.35 5.52
CA VAL A 312 -5.31 -27.30 5.50
C VAL A 312 -4.10 -27.72 6.35
N ALA A 313 -4.31 -28.33 7.51
CA ALA A 313 -3.23 -28.82 8.37
C ALA A 313 -2.41 -29.93 7.69
N ARG A 314 -3.05 -30.91 7.03
CA ARG A 314 -2.34 -31.91 6.23
C ARG A 314 -1.63 -31.31 5.01
N ALA A 315 -2.21 -30.27 4.40
CA ALA A 315 -1.53 -29.56 3.31
C ALA A 315 -0.28 -28.82 3.80
N ALA A 316 -0.33 -28.24 5.01
CA ALA A 316 0.82 -27.63 5.67
C ALA A 316 1.88 -28.68 6.06
N GLN A 317 1.46 -29.84 6.57
CA GLN A 317 2.35 -30.97 6.87
C GLN A 317 3.05 -31.49 5.61
N ASP A 318 2.29 -31.74 4.54
CA ASP A 318 2.84 -32.14 3.24
C ASP A 318 3.79 -31.05 2.68
N LEU A 319 3.47 -29.77 2.89
CA LEU A 319 4.35 -28.67 2.45
C LEU A 319 5.65 -28.65 3.23
N LEU A 320 5.58 -28.74 4.57
CA LEU A 320 6.74 -28.77 5.45
C LEU A 320 7.65 -29.95 5.09
N GLY A 321 7.09 -31.14 4.92
CA GLY A 321 7.83 -32.32 4.48
C GLY A 321 8.49 -32.10 3.12
N THR A 322 7.79 -31.50 2.15
CA THR A 322 8.36 -31.22 0.82
C THR A 322 9.53 -30.24 0.91
N LEU A 323 9.41 -29.19 1.73
CA LEU A 323 10.48 -28.22 1.92
C LEU A 323 11.66 -28.80 2.69
N ASP A 324 11.38 -29.67 3.67
CA ASP A 324 12.43 -30.34 4.45
C ASP A 324 13.22 -31.31 3.56
N GLN A 325 12.56 -32.13 2.75
CA GLN A 325 13.21 -33.11 1.88
C GLN A 325 13.78 -32.52 0.57
N GLY A 326 13.40 -31.29 0.23
CA GLY A 326 13.85 -30.62 -0.99
C GLY A 326 15.32 -30.24 -0.95
N THR A 327 16.06 -30.57 -2.01
CA THR A 327 17.49 -30.22 -2.17
C THR A 327 17.72 -28.84 -2.78
N GLU A 328 16.71 -28.25 -3.43
CA GLU A 328 16.79 -26.95 -4.09
C GLU A 328 15.73 -25.98 -3.54
N PHE A 329 16.14 -25.02 -2.71
CA PHE A 329 15.33 -23.84 -2.44
C PHE A 329 15.47 -22.87 -3.61
N VAL A 330 14.40 -22.61 -4.34
CA VAL A 330 14.33 -21.45 -5.24
C VAL A 330 14.30 -20.21 -4.35
N GLN A 331 15.49 -19.71 -4.01
CA GLN A 331 15.65 -18.54 -3.18
C GLN A 331 15.13 -17.29 -3.87
N GLY A 332 14.55 -16.40 -3.07
CA GLY A 332 14.18 -15.05 -3.49
C GLY A 332 12.68 -14.84 -3.67
N THR A 333 12.25 -13.67 -3.22
CA THR A 333 10.96 -13.09 -3.56
C THR A 333 11.13 -12.21 -4.78
N SER A 334 10.26 -12.34 -5.77
CA SER A 334 10.24 -11.45 -6.93
C SER A 334 8.87 -10.81 -7.07
N SER A 335 8.77 -9.74 -7.84
CA SER A 335 7.49 -9.17 -8.26
C SER A 335 7.01 -9.95 -9.49
N TYR A 336 5.76 -10.39 -9.51
CA TYR A 336 5.13 -11.02 -10.67
C TYR A 336 3.61 -11.09 -10.49
N VAL A 337 2.86 -11.42 -11.54
CA VAL A 337 1.39 -11.57 -11.49
C VAL A 337 0.97 -12.92 -12.09
N PHE A 338 0.04 -13.59 -11.42
CA PHE A 338 -0.56 -14.83 -11.91
C PHE A 338 -1.73 -14.61 -12.86
N VAL A 339 -1.75 -15.45 -13.88
CA VAL A 339 -2.86 -15.62 -14.82
C VAL A 339 -3.11 -17.13 -14.97
N GLY A 340 -4.12 -17.65 -14.27
CA GLY A 340 -4.33 -19.09 -14.19
C GLY A 340 -3.15 -19.78 -13.50
N SER A 341 -2.55 -20.80 -14.14
CA SER A 341 -1.36 -21.53 -13.68
C SER A 341 -0.03 -20.94 -14.16
N ARG A 342 -0.06 -19.79 -14.84
CA ARG A 342 1.14 -19.13 -15.36
C ARG A 342 1.42 -17.85 -14.58
N LEU A 343 2.68 -17.47 -14.49
CA LEU A 343 3.10 -16.17 -13.96
C LEU A 343 3.73 -15.31 -15.04
N ILE A 344 3.47 -14.02 -14.99
CA ILE A 344 4.11 -12.99 -15.81
C ILE A 344 5.13 -12.28 -14.91
N ARG A 345 6.40 -12.26 -15.31
CA ARG A 345 7.47 -11.66 -14.50
C ARG A 345 7.23 -10.16 -14.31
N GLY A 346 7.48 -9.66 -13.10
CA GLY A 346 7.19 -8.28 -12.71
C GLY A 346 7.90 -7.25 -13.58
N TRP A 347 9.19 -7.43 -13.87
CA TRP A 347 9.95 -6.51 -14.73
C TRP A 347 9.31 -6.30 -16.11
N ALA A 348 8.65 -7.33 -16.66
CA ALA A 348 8.00 -7.21 -17.95
C ALA A 348 6.69 -6.42 -17.85
N ILE A 349 5.97 -6.54 -16.73
CA ILE A 349 4.79 -5.71 -16.41
C ILE A 349 5.22 -4.26 -16.18
N GLU A 350 6.31 -4.03 -15.45
CA GLU A 350 6.88 -2.70 -15.24
C GLU A 350 7.23 -2.04 -16.58
N LEU A 351 7.87 -2.78 -17.49
CA LEU A 351 8.21 -2.31 -18.83
C LEU A 351 6.95 -1.92 -19.63
N VAL A 352 5.88 -2.72 -19.55
CA VAL A 352 4.57 -2.36 -20.13
C VAL A 352 4.05 -1.06 -19.52
N LEU A 353 3.96 -0.96 -18.19
CA LEU A 353 3.44 0.23 -17.50
C LEU A 353 4.26 1.50 -17.82
N ILE A 354 5.59 1.40 -17.86
CA ILE A 354 6.50 2.49 -18.23
C ILE A 354 6.27 2.88 -19.69
N SER A 355 6.14 1.92 -20.60
CA SER A 355 5.89 2.20 -22.02
C SER A 355 4.54 2.88 -22.29
N MET A 356 3.53 2.62 -21.45
CA MET A 356 2.24 3.32 -21.51
C MET A 356 2.38 4.83 -21.23
N LEU A 357 3.50 5.29 -20.67
CA LEU A 357 3.78 6.72 -20.54
C LEU A 357 4.19 7.37 -21.87
N LEU A 358 4.74 6.62 -22.83
CA LEU A 358 5.27 7.17 -24.09
C LEU A 358 4.23 7.99 -24.86
N PRO A 359 2.98 7.53 -25.08
CA PRO A 359 1.95 8.33 -25.75
C PRO A 359 1.63 9.65 -25.02
N PHE A 360 1.66 9.63 -23.70
CA PHE A 360 1.44 10.81 -22.88
C PHE A 360 2.62 11.79 -23.00
N PHE A 361 3.86 11.31 -22.87
CA PHE A 361 5.06 12.13 -23.03
C PHE A 361 5.13 12.76 -24.42
N ALA A 362 4.92 11.98 -25.48
CA ALA A 362 4.94 12.47 -26.85
C ALA A 362 3.93 13.63 -27.04
N ALA A 363 2.70 13.46 -26.54
CA ALA A 363 1.66 14.48 -26.64
C ALA A 363 1.95 15.72 -25.77
N ALA A 364 2.46 15.55 -24.55
CA ALA A 364 2.80 16.64 -23.64
C ALA A 364 3.99 17.47 -24.14
N ILE A 365 5.03 16.81 -24.65
CA ILE A 365 6.23 17.46 -25.24
C ILE A 365 5.85 18.19 -26.54
N ASP A 366 5.03 17.58 -27.40
CA ASP A 366 4.53 18.20 -28.62
C ASP A 366 3.67 19.45 -28.33
N LEU A 367 2.85 19.38 -27.27
CA LEU A 367 2.08 20.53 -26.77
C LEU A 367 3.00 21.65 -26.25
N PHE A 368 4.05 21.31 -25.50
CA PHE A 368 5.06 22.26 -25.05
C PHE A 368 5.82 22.90 -26.22
N ALA A 369 6.26 22.11 -27.19
CA ALA A 369 6.95 22.60 -28.39
C ALA A 369 6.07 23.55 -29.20
N ARG A 370 4.74 23.31 -29.27
CA ARG A 370 3.79 24.25 -29.88
C ARG A 370 3.70 25.57 -29.10
N CYS A 371 3.60 25.52 -27.78
CA CYS A 371 3.59 26.73 -26.95
C CYS A 371 4.87 27.56 -27.17
N ARG A 372 6.03 26.89 -27.25
CA ARG A 372 7.31 27.56 -27.51
C ARG A 372 7.38 28.19 -28.90
N ARG A 373 6.95 27.48 -29.95
CA ARG A 373 6.90 28.00 -31.34
C ARG A 373 5.99 29.22 -31.47
N ARG A 374 4.87 29.23 -30.73
CA ARG A 374 3.92 30.36 -30.67
C ARG A 374 4.34 31.47 -29.70
N ARG A 375 5.50 31.35 -29.05
CA ARG A 375 6.02 32.29 -28.04
C ARG A 375 5.07 32.52 -26.85
N ILE A 376 4.25 31.53 -26.50
CA ILE A 376 3.34 31.60 -25.35
C ILE A 376 4.15 31.54 -24.05
N ALA A 377 3.93 32.50 -23.16
CA ALA A 377 4.65 32.60 -21.89
C ALA A 377 4.15 31.55 -20.87
N LEU A 378 5.01 30.57 -20.53
CA LEU A 378 4.69 29.52 -19.55
C LEU A 378 5.01 29.90 -18.10
N ALA A 379 5.83 30.94 -17.89
CA ALA A 379 6.28 31.32 -16.54
C ALA A 379 5.13 31.71 -15.58
N PRO A 380 4.10 32.47 -16.00
CA PRO A 380 2.95 32.75 -15.14
C PRO A 380 2.17 31.48 -14.76
N ALA A 381 2.01 30.54 -15.70
CA ALA A 381 1.36 29.25 -15.45
C ALA A 381 2.18 28.38 -14.47
N LEU A 382 3.52 28.35 -14.62
CA LEU A 382 4.41 27.64 -13.69
C LEU A 382 4.38 28.22 -12.28
N ARG A 383 4.37 29.55 -12.14
CA ARG A 383 4.20 30.20 -10.83
C ARG A 383 2.83 29.92 -10.20
N SER A 384 1.79 29.81 -11.02
CA SER A 384 0.44 29.43 -10.60
C SER A 384 0.42 27.98 -10.10
N TYR A 385 1.05 27.05 -10.83
CA TYR A 385 1.24 25.65 -10.41
C TYR A 385 2.03 25.56 -9.09
N ARG A 386 3.18 26.25 -9.01
CA ARG A 386 4.00 26.29 -7.80
C ARG A 386 3.24 26.80 -6.57
N SER A 387 2.27 27.70 -6.75
CA SER A 387 1.43 28.18 -5.65
C SER A 387 0.42 27.11 -5.19
N ARG A 388 -0.12 26.29 -6.10
CA ARG A 388 -0.96 25.12 -5.75
C ARG A 388 -0.13 24.01 -5.10
N LEU A 389 1.09 23.78 -5.61
CA LEU A 389 2.06 22.86 -5.02
C LEU A 389 2.40 23.27 -3.57
N ALA A 390 2.71 24.55 -3.35
CA ALA A 390 3.02 25.08 -2.02
C ALA A 390 1.84 24.96 -1.05
N PHE A 391 0.59 25.12 -1.53
CA PHE A 391 -0.60 24.90 -0.70
C PHE A 391 -0.72 23.44 -0.24
N TRP A 392 -0.59 22.47 -1.16
CA TRP A 392 -0.66 21.06 -0.79
C TRP A 392 0.54 20.61 0.04
N ALA A 393 1.73 21.15 -0.23
CA ALA A 393 2.91 20.94 0.60
C ALA A 393 2.69 21.49 2.02
N TRP A 394 2.04 22.65 2.17
CA TRP A 394 1.66 23.17 3.48
C TRP A 394 0.74 22.21 4.24
N VAL A 395 -0.32 21.71 3.59
CA VAL A 395 -1.24 20.74 4.21
C VAL A 395 -0.50 19.48 4.64
N ALA A 396 0.35 18.93 3.78
CA ALA A 396 1.16 17.76 4.10
C ALA A 396 2.12 18.03 5.27
N VAL A 397 2.85 19.16 5.27
CA VAL A 397 3.76 19.52 6.36
C VAL A 397 3.02 19.69 7.68
N MET A 398 1.82 20.27 7.68
CA MET A 398 1.00 20.35 8.90
C MET A 398 0.55 18.97 9.37
N PHE A 399 0.13 18.09 8.45
CA PHE A 399 -0.21 16.71 8.80
C PHE A 399 1.00 15.97 9.41
N GLU A 400 2.19 16.06 8.82
CA GLU A 400 3.40 15.43 9.35
C GLU A 400 3.82 16.02 10.71
N LEU A 401 3.73 17.34 10.86
CA LEU A 401 4.01 18.02 12.13
C LEU A 401 3.08 17.53 13.24
N PHE A 402 1.81 17.31 12.94
CA PHE A 402 0.85 16.78 13.91
C PHE A 402 1.20 15.35 14.33
N GLY A 403 1.75 14.54 13.41
CA GLY A 403 2.31 13.23 13.74
C GLY A 403 3.50 13.34 14.70
N LEU A 404 4.44 14.26 14.42
CA LEU A 404 5.61 14.51 15.28
C LEU A 404 5.24 15.05 16.67
N LEU A 405 4.17 15.84 16.76
CA LEU A 405 3.65 16.37 18.01
C LEU A 405 2.80 15.35 18.80
N GLY A 406 2.64 14.12 18.29
CA GLY A 406 1.82 13.09 18.93
C GLY A 406 0.32 13.38 18.90
N ILE A 407 -0.13 14.27 18.01
CA ILE A 407 -1.56 14.55 17.82
C ILE A 407 -2.23 13.38 17.10
N TRP A 408 -1.55 12.76 16.13
CA TRP A 408 -2.06 11.55 15.47
C TRP A 408 -1.75 10.29 16.27
N PRO A 409 -2.53 9.21 16.09
CA PRO A 409 -2.19 7.90 16.63
C PRO A 409 -0.78 7.49 16.19
N GLY A 410 0.10 7.26 17.17
CA GLY A 410 1.46 6.78 16.97
C GLY A 410 1.61 5.32 17.37
N GLY A 411 2.58 4.63 16.77
CA GLY A 411 2.87 3.23 17.07
C GLY A 411 3.98 2.68 16.19
N THR A 412 4.26 1.39 16.37
CA THR A 412 5.13 0.62 15.49
C THR A 412 4.57 0.67 14.06
N SER A 413 5.45 0.76 13.07
CA SER A 413 5.11 0.88 11.65
C SER A 413 4.59 -0.44 11.05
N ARG A 414 3.44 -0.91 11.55
CA ARG A 414 2.71 -2.08 11.08
C ARG A 414 1.24 -1.69 10.79
N PRO A 415 0.53 -2.46 9.95
CA PRO A 415 -0.90 -2.24 9.73
C PRO A 415 -1.68 -2.29 11.04
N PRO A 416 -2.52 -1.29 11.34
CA PRO A 416 -3.43 -1.37 12.47
C PRO A 416 -4.51 -2.42 12.21
N GLU A 417 -5.13 -2.91 13.28
CA GLU A 417 -6.21 -3.90 13.22
C GLU A 417 -7.36 -3.45 12.29
N LEU A 418 -7.98 -4.41 11.59
CA LEU A 418 -9.07 -4.13 10.66
C LEU A 418 -10.46 -4.14 11.32
N THR A 419 -10.58 -4.74 12.51
CA THR A 419 -11.85 -4.98 13.22
C THR A 419 -12.17 -3.92 14.27
N GLY A 420 -11.17 -3.23 14.81
CA GLY A 420 -11.33 -2.32 15.93
C GLY A 420 -11.54 -0.85 15.57
N SER A 421 -10.87 0.02 16.33
CA SER A 421 -11.05 1.49 16.32
C SER A 421 -10.30 2.21 15.21
N ALA A 422 -9.43 1.49 14.49
CA ALA A 422 -8.69 2.02 13.35
C ALA A 422 -9.63 2.70 12.37
N ALA A 423 -9.18 3.83 11.81
CA ALA A 423 -9.92 4.74 10.94
C ALA A 423 -11.11 5.50 11.57
N ARG A 424 -11.66 5.07 12.71
CA ARG A 424 -12.85 5.67 13.34
C ARG A 424 -12.49 6.70 14.41
N ASP A 425 -11.49 6.39 15.22
CA ASP A 425 -11.15 7.21 16.40
C ASP A 425 -10.01 8.18 16.06
N TRP A 426 -10.32 9.20 15.26
CA TRP A 426 -9.41 10.31 15.02
C TRP A 426 -9.61 11.43 16.05
N PRO A 427 -8.52 12.05 16.56
CA PRO A 427 -8.62 13.12 17.53
C PRO A 427 -9.28 14.36 16.91
N ALA A 428 -10.51 14.66 17.37
CA ALA A 428 -11.35 15.73 16.83
C ALA A 428 -10.65 17.10 16.86
N PHE A 429 -9.92 17.40 17.94
CA PHE A 429 -9.12 18.62 18.04
C PHE A 429 -8.03 18.69 16.95
N GLY A 430 -7.35 17.59 16.69
CA GLY A 430 -6.34 17.49 15.63
C GLY A 430 -6.96 17.74 14.24
N ILE A 431 -8.10 17.11 13.95
CA ILE A 431 -8.83 17.34 12.68
C ILE A 431 -9.23 18.82 12.54
N LEU A 432 -9.82 19.39 13.59
CA LEU A 432 -10.27 20.78 13.60
C LEU A 432 -9.10 21.75 13.35
N MET A 433 -8.00 21.58 14.08
CA MET A 433 -6.81 22.41 13.94
C MET A 433 -6.17 22.28 12.55
N LEU A 434 -6.06 21.05 12.02
CA LEU A 434 -5.58 20.84 10.64
C LEU A 434 -6.50 21.53 9.63
N GLY A 435 -7.82 21.48 9.83
CA GLY A 435 -8.82 22.17 9.03
C GLY A 435 -8.65 23.69 9.05
N VAL A 436 -8.48 24.28 10.24
CA VAL A 436 -8.23 25.72 10.42
C VAL A 436 -6.92 26.15 9.75
N LEU A 437 -5.83 25.40 9.93
CA LEU A 437 -4.54 25.69 9.31
C LEU A 437 -4.57 25.52 7.78
N THR A 438 -5.34 24.55 7.29
CA THR A 438 -5.59 24.37 5.86
C THR A 438 -6.39 25.55 5.29
N LEU A 439 -7.44 25.98 5.98
CA LEU A 439 -8.24 27.15 5.59
C LEU A 439 -7.38 28.42 5.59
N ALA A 440 -6.57 28.65 6.61
CA ALA A 440 -5.63 29.78 6.66
C ALA A 440 -4.64 29.75 5.49
N GLY A 441 -4.06 28.57 5.21
CA GLY A 441 -3.20 28.37 4.03
C GLY A 441 -3.92 28.68 2.71
N TRP A 442 -5.18 28.26 2.58
CA TRP A 442 -6.02 28.56 1.42
C TRP A 442 -6.31 30.06 1.30
N LEU A 443 -6.66 30.76 2.39
CA LEU A 443 -6.89 32.20 2.41
C LEU A 443 -5.64 33.00 2.00
N VAL A 444 -4.45 32.49 2.33
CA VAL A 444 -3.19 33.08 1.88
C VAL A 444 -2.90 32.76 0.41
N ALA A 445 -3.25 31.58 -0.08
CA ALA A 445 -3.00 31.18 -1.46
C ALA A 445 -4.01 31.74 -2.47
N ARG A 446 -5.29 31.93 -2.07
CA ARG A 446 -6.41 32.26 -2.96
C ARG A 446 -6.17 33.50 -3.81
N ASP A 447 -5.53 34.52 -3.25
CA ASP A 447 -5.23 35.77 -3.96
C ASP A 447 -4.35 35.56 -5.19
N ARG A 448 -3.59 34.46 -5.25
CA ARG A 448 -2.69 34.16 -6.39
C ARG A 448 -3.31 33.18 -7.38
N LEU A 449 -4.46 32.59 -7.03
CA LEU A 449 -5.04 31.44 -7.72
C LEU A 449 -6.41 31.72 -8.33
N LEU A 450 -7.08 32.80 -7.91
CA LEU A 450 -8.39 33.22 -8.42
C LEU A 450 -8.26 34.23 -9.57
N PRO A 451 -9.13 34.14 -10.60
CA PRO A 451 -9.07 35.05 -11.75
C PRO A 451 -9.49 36.46 -11.34
N ARG A 452 -8.77 37.46 -11.88
CA ARG A 452 -9.06 38.90 -11.70
C ARG A 452 -9.45 39.61 -12.98
N ARG A 453 -9.12 39.01 -14.11
CA ARG A 453 -9.39 39.47 -15.45
C ARG A 453 -9.79 38.29 -16.32
N PRO A 454 -10.45 38.52 -17.46
CA PRO A 454 -10.59 37.48 -18.48
C PRO A 454 -9.22 36.89 -18.83
N VAL A 455 -9.16 35.55 -18.86
CA VAL A 455 -7.95 34.79 -19.17
C VAL A 455 -7.97 34.45 -20.66
N SER A 456 -6.84 34.67 -21.34
CA SER A 456 -6.75 34.38 -22.77
C SER A 456 -6.67 32.88 -23.04
N THR A 457 -7.02 32.47 -24.26
CA THR A 457 -6.91 31.07 -24.70
C THR A 457 -5.45 30.57 -24.64
N GLU A 458 -4.47 31.44 -24.87
CA GLU A 458 -3.04 31.13 -24.75
C GLU A 458 -2.63 30.89 -23.28
N GLU A 459 -3.17 31.68 -22.35
CA GLU A 459 -2.91 31.53 -20.92
C GLU A 459 -3.53 30.24 -20.35
N GLU A 460 -4.72 29.87 -20.81
CA GLU A 460 -5.31 28.56 -20.50
C GLU A 460 -4.46 27.41 -21.07
N LEU A 461 -3.92 27.58 -22.29
CA LEU A 461 -3.04 26.60 -22.92
C LEU A 461 -1.72 26.45 -22.17
N ALA A 462 -1.13 27.56 -21.75
CA ALA A 462 0.02 27.55 -20.85
C ALA A 462 -0.28 26.82 -19.54
N GLY A 463 -1.45 27.10 -18.95
CA GLY A 463 -1.94 26.45 -17.73
C GLY A 463 -2.04 24.93 -17.85
N SER A 464 -2.69 24.44 -18.91
CA SER A 464 -2.78 23.00 -19.16
C SER A 464 -1.41 22.38 -19.44
N THR A 465 -0.59 23.03 -20.27
CA THR A 465 0.73 22.51 -20.66
C THR A 465 1.64 22.33 -19.45
N VAL A 466 1.71 23.34 -18.58
CA VAL A 466 2.50 23.26 -17.34
C VAL A 466 2.00 22.13 -16.44
N ALA A 467 0.68 22.01 -16.24
CA ALA A 467 0.13 20.95 -15.39
C ALA A 467 0.48 19.55 -15.93
N LEU A 468 0.35 19.35 -17.24
CA LEU A 468 0.68 18.09 -17.90
C LEU A 468 2.19 17.77 -17.84
N LEU A 469 3.07 18.77 -18.01
CA LEU A 469 4.52 18.57 -17.84
C LEU A 469 4.90 18.23 -16.40
N CYS A 470 4.28 18.85 -15.41
CA CYS A 470 4.50 18.51 -14.01
C CYS A 470 4.00 17.10 -13.68
N LEU A 471 2.87 16.68 -14.25
CA LEU A 471 2.39 15.29 -14.16
C LEU A 471 3.31 14.30 -14.88
N ALA A 472 3.95 14.71 -15.98
CA ALA A 472 4.97 13.92 -16.67
C ALA A 472 6.21 13.71 -15.79
N ALA A 473 6.68 14.77 -15.13
CA ALA A 473 7.77 14.67 -14.17
C ALA A 473 7.40 13.80 -12.96
N LEU A 474 6.18 13.93 -12.44
CA LEU A 474 5.65 13.05 -11.40
C LEU A 474 5.66 11.58 -11.85
N ALA A 475 5.24 11.28 -13.09
CA ALA A 475 5.23 9.90 -13.59
C ALA A 475 6.63 9.27 -13.55
N LEU A 476 7.69 10.03 -13.86
CA LEU A 476 9.07 9.57 -13.73
C LEU A 476 9.46 9.30 -12.27
N LEU A 477 9.02 10.16 -11.34
CA LEU A 477 9.25 9.93 -9.91
C LEU A 477 8.53 8.67 -9.41
N VAL A 478 7.30 8.42 -9.88
CA VAL A 478 6.55 7.19 -9.57
C VAL A 478 7.33 5.96 -10.06
N VAL A 479 7.85 5.99 -11.29
CA VAL A 479 8.70 4.92 -11.84
C VAL A 479 9.94 4.69 -10.98
N ALA A 480 10.61 5.75 -10.54
CA ALA A 480 11.80 5.64 -9.71
C ALA A 480 11.53 5.02 -8.32
N THR A 481 10.29 5.10 -7.81
CA THR A 481 9.93 4.58 -6.49
C THR A 481 9.27 3.20 -6.54
N ASN A 482 8.27 3.02 -7.41
CA ASN A 482 7.51 1.80 -7.60
C ASN A 482 6.78 1.89 -8.95
N PRO A 483 7.30 1.25 -10.01
CA PRO A 483 6.65 1.31 -11.33
C PRO A 483 5.22 0.75 -11.35
N PHE A 484 4.87 -0.18 -10.45
CA PHE A 484 3.50 -0.71 -10.35
C PHE A 484 2.49 0.36 -9.90
N ALA A 485 2.93 1.38 -9.16
CA ALA A 485 2.07 2.49 -8.74
C ALA A 485 1.60 3.35 -9.93
N LEU A 486 2.17 3.18 -11.13
CA LEU A 486 1.65 3.77 -12.36
C LEU A 486 0.19 3.37 -12.65
N VAL A 487 -0.27 2.21 -12.19
CA VAL A 487 -1.68 1.80 -12.30
C VAL A 487 -2.62 2.85 -11.71
N PHE A 488 -2.19 3.59 -10.68
CA PHE A 488 -2.98 4.64 -10.05
C PHE A 488 -2.85 6.01 -10.72
N VAL A 489 -1.82 6.22 -11.55
CA VAL A 489 -1.54 7.54 -12.13
C VAL A 489 -1.89 7.59 -13.62
N LEU A 490 -1.72 6.49 -14.34
CA LEU A 490 -2.01 6.37 -15.78
C LEU A 490 -3.42 6.86 -16.16
N PRO A 491 -4.52 6.51 -15.43
CA PRO A 491 -5.83 7.05 -15.74
C PRO A 491 -5.87 8.59 -15.70
N SER A 492 -5.25 9.22 -14.71
CA SER A 492 -5.15 10.68 -14.62
C SER A 492 -4.40 11.26 -15.80
N LEU A 493 -3.24 10.68 -16.15
CA LEU A 493 -2.39 11.16 -17.25
C LEU A 493 -3.14 11.12 -18.59
N HIS A 494 -3.69 9.96 -18.94
CA HIS A 494 -4.31 9.76 -20.24
C HIS A 494 -5.64 10.50 -20.40
N LEU A 495 -6.45 10.58 -19.34
CA LEU A 495 -7.74 11.28 -19.41
C LEU A 495 -7.54 12.80 -19.40
N TRP A 496 -6.72 13.33 -18.49
CA TRP A 496 -6.54 14.77 -18.38
C TRP A 496 -5.74 15.37 -19.54
N LEU A 497 -4.97 14.56 -20.27
CA LEU A 497 -4.33 14.97 -21.52
C LEU A 497 -5.33 15.57 -22.53
N TRP A 498 -6.58 15.14 -22.54
CA TRP A 498 -7.58 15.58 -23.51
C TRP A 498 -8.35 16.85 -23.13
N LEU A 499 -8.24 17.31 -21.88
CA LEU A 499 -8.91 18.53 -21.41
C LEU A 499 -8.65 19.77 -22.29
N PRO A 500 -7.43 20.02 -22.80
CA PRO A 500 -7.16 21.16 -23.67
C PRO A 500 -7.96 21.15 -24.97
N ASN A 501 -8.36 19.97 -25.47
CA ASN A 501 -9.18 19.82 -26.67
C ASN A 501 -10.68 19.95 -26.40
N MET A 502 -11.11 19.91 -25.13
CA MET A 502 -12.51 19.93 -24.70
C MET A 502 -12.97 21.29 -24.17
N ARG A 503 -12.25 22.38 -24.48
CA ARG A 503 -12.56 23.73 -23.96
C ARG A 503 -13.96 24.21 -24.31
N ALA A 504 -14.35 24.01 -25.57
CA ALA A 504 -15.67 24.37 -26.07
C ALA A 504 -16.77 23.36 -25.69
N SER A 505 -16.42 22.27 -24.99
CA SER A 505 -17.38 21.26 -24.57
C SER A 505 -18.16 21.70 -23.33
N ARG A 506 -19.36 21.14 -23.15
CA ARG A 506 -20.25 21.45 -22.02
C ARG A 506 -19.51 21.26 -20.68
N PRO A 507 -19.74 22.11 -19.66
CA PRO A 507 -19.01 22.05 -18.38
C PRO A 507 -19.09 20.67 -17.71
N TRP A 508 -20.23 19.98 -17.81
CA TRP A 508 -20.37 18.63 -17.27
C TRP A 508 -19.47 17.59 -17.95
N THR A 509 -19.17 17.73 -19.25
CA THR A 509 -18.25 16.80 -19.96
C THR A 509 -16.81 16.97 -19.47
N ARG A 510 -16.39 18.22 -19.24
CA ARG A 510 -15.08 18.54 -18.66
C ARG A 510 -14.98 18.06 -17.21
N ALA A 511 -16.06 18.24 -16.43
CA ALA A 511 -16.14 17.73 -15.07
C ALA A 511 -16.07 16.20 -15.04
N ALA A 512 -16.80 15.51 -15.90
CA ALA A 512 -16.77 14.06 -16.03
C ALA A 512 -15.36 13.55 -16.36
N LEU A 513 -14.65 14.21 -17.28
CA LEU A 513 -13.27 13.85 -17.63
C LEU A 513 -12.29 14.08 -16.48
N ILE A 514 -12.45 15.19 -15.73
CA ILE A 514 -11.66 15.44 -14.52
C ILE A 514 -11.89 14.32 -13.50
N THR A 515 -13.15 14.03 -13.17
CA THR A 515 -13.55 13.00 -12.20
C THR A 515 -13.08 11.61 -12.63
N ALA A 516 -13.21 11.26 -13.91
CA ALA A 516 -12.73 9.98 -14.43
C ALA A 516 -11.20 9.82 -14.27
N GLY A 517 -10.43 10.91 -14.31
CA GLY A 517 -9.00 10.86 -14.01
C GLY A 517 -8.66 10.46 -12.57
N PHE A 518 -9.61 10.54 -11.63
CA PHE A 518 -9.45 10.03 -10.27
C PHE A 518 -9.71 8.51 -10.17
N ALA A 519 -10.01 7.81 -11.26
CA ALA A 519 -10.24 6.38 -11.25
C ALA A 519 -9.07 5.59 -10.63
N GLY A 520 -7.83 6.00 -10.89
CA GLY A 520 -6.64 5.34 -10.36
C GLY A 520 -6.56 5.39 -8.82
N PRO A 521 -6.54 6.56 -8.16
CA PRO A 521 -6.55 6.63 -6.69
C PRO A 521 -7.84 6.06 -6.08
N ALA A 522 -8.96 6.14 -6.79
CA ALA A 522 -10.20 5.49 -6.37
C ALA A 522 -10.10 3.96 -6.35
N LEU A 523 -9.20 3.33 -7.14
CA LEU A 523 -8.94 1.88 -7.03
C LEU A 523 -8.32 1.50 -5.69
N VAL A 524 -7.40 2.32 -5.15
CA VAL A 524 -6.80 2.08 -3.83
C VAL A 524 -7.89 2.18 -2.76
N LEU A 525 -8.61 3.31 -2.73
CA LEU A 525 -9.68 3.53 -1.74
C LEU A 525 -10.80 2.49 -1.87
N GLY A 526 -11.20 2.14 -3.08
CA GLY A 526 -12.19 1.09 -3.35
C GLY A 526 -11.72 -0.29 -2.91
N SER A 527 -10.43 -0.62 -3.12
CA SER A 527 -9.84 -1.85 -2.58
C SER A 527 -9.98 -1.87 -1.05
N PHE A 528 -9.57 -0.80 -0.35
CA PHE A 528 -9.72 -0.71 1.09
C PHE A 528 -11.18 -0.79 1.56
N ALA A 529 -12.08 -0.07 0.88
CA ALA A 529 -13.49 -0.03 1.22
C ALA A 529 -14.18 -1.39 1.10
N PHE A 530 -13.99 -2.09 -0.03
CA PHE A 530 -14.74 -3.30 -0.35
C PHE A 530 -14.01 -4.59 0.07
N ARG A 531 -12.69 -4.68 -0.13
CA ARG A 531 -11.92 -5.91 0.16
C ARG A 531 -11.75 -6.14 1.65
N TYR A 532 -11.45 -5.08 2.41
CA TYR A 532 -11.24 -5.16 3.85
C TYR A 532 -12.48 -4.74 4.66
N GLY A 533 -13.59 -4.44 3.99
CA GLY A 533 -14.87 -4.10 4.63
C GLY A 533 -14.82 -2.80 5.44
N LEU A 534 -14.00 -1.83 5.02
CA LEU A 534 -13.88 -0.53 5.68
C LEU A 534 -14.96 0.45 5.22
N GLY A 535 -15.59 0.23 4.05
CA GLY A 535 -16.60 1.15 3.51
C GLY A 535 -16.08 2.58 3.42
N TRP A 536 -16.79 3.53 4.04
CA TRP A 536 -16.40 4.94 4.08
C TRP A 536 -15.20 5.26 4.98
N ASP A 537 -14.77 4.30 5.80
CA ASP A 537 -13.60 4.45 6.67
C ASP A 537 -12.27 4.29 5.89
N ALA A 538 -12.32 3.83 4.63
CA ALA A 538 -11.13 3.54 3.83
C ALA A 538 -10.14 4.72 3.68
N PRO A 539 -10.57 5.97 3.40
CA PRO A 539 -9.64 7.11 3.32
C PRO A 539 -8.95 7.39 4.65
N TRP A 540 -9.69 7.27 5.75
CA TRP A 540 -9.17 7.47 7.10
C TRP A 540 -8.17 6.38 7.48
N TYR A 541 -8.43 5.13 7.09
CA TYR A 541 -7.48 4.03 7.29
C TYR A 541 -6.17 4.26 6.52
N VAL A 542 -6.23 4.70 5.26
CA VAL A 542 -5.03 5.00 4.47
C VAL A 542 -4.22 6.16 5.07
N LEU A 543 -4.90 7.19 5.60
CA LEU A 543 -4.23 8.27 6.32
C LEU A 543 -3.58 7.79 7.62
N GLU A 544 -4.21 6.84 8.30
CA GLU A 544 -3.66 6.24 9.51
C GLU A 544 -2.42 5.40 9.22
N LEU A 545 -2.42 4.62 8.13
CA LEU A 545 -1.22 3.92 7.66
C LEU A 545 -0.06 4.91 7.43
N ARG A 546 -0.34 6.13 6.96
CA ARG A 546 0.69 7.17 6.85
C ARG A 546 1.12 7.72 8.21
N ALA A 547 0.17 7.99 9.12
CA ALA A 547 0.46 8.48 10.47
C ALA A 547 1.34 7.51 11.28
N LEU A 548 1.14 6.20 11.11
CA LEU A 548 1.94 5.14 11.72
C LEU A 548 3.29 4.89 11.01
N GLY A 549 3.54 5.56 9.88
CA GLY A 549 4.75 5.37 9.10
C GLY A 549 4.79 4.08 8.28
N TYR A 550 3.70 3.32 8.21
CA TYR A 550 3.58 2.16 7.33
C TYR A 550 3.60 2.58 5.85
N VAL A 551 2.83 3.62 5.49
CA VAL A 551 2.96 4.27 4.18
C VAL A 551 4.18 5.20 4.22
N PRO A 552 5.19 5.01 3.36
CA PRO A 552 6.41 5.80 3.43
C PRO A 552 6.18 7.24 3.00
N PHE A 553 6.96 8.17 3.56
CA PHE A 553 6.85 9.62 3.30
C PHE A 553 6.96 9.96 1.80
N VAL A 554 7.71 9.16 1.02
CA VAL A 554 7.83 9.34 -0.43
C VAL A 554 6.48 9.35 -1.14
N VAL A 555 5.48 8.60 -0.66
CA VAL A 555 4.12 8.62 -1.24
C VAL A 555 3.49 10.00 -1.10
N VAL A 556 3.67 10.67 0.05
CA VAL A 556 3.18 12.05 0.27
C VAL A 556 3.83 13.02 -0.72
N VAL A 557 5.14 12.88 -0.94
CA VAL A 557 5.90 13.68 -1.93
C VAL A 557 5.37 13.48 -3.36
N LEU A 558 4.86 12.29 -3.70
CA LEU A 558 4.24 12.01 -5.00
C LEU A 558 2.80 12.53 -5.10
N VAL A 559 2.01 12.45 -4.03
CA VAL A 559 0.60 12.91 -4.03
C VAL A 559 0.49 14.44 -4.13
N ILE A 560 1.39 15.20 -3.51
CA ILE A 560 1.38 16.68 -3.53
C ILE A 560 1.37 17.27 -4.97
N PRO A 561 2.33 16.96 -5.87
CA PRO A 561 2.33 17.46 -7.25
C PRO A 561 1.15 16.91 -8.07
N TRP A 562 0.68 15.69 -7.78
CA TRP A 562 -0.52 15.16 -8.40
C TRP A 562 -1.76 15.99 -8.06
N LEU A 563 -1.99 16.28 -6.78
CA LEU A 563 -3.09 17.14 -6.30
C LEU A 563 -2.99 18.57 -6.85
N ALA A 564 -1.77 19.11 -6.95
CA ALA A 564 -1.55 20.41 -7.57
C ALA A 564 -1.92 20.43 -9.06
N GLY A 565 -1.56 19.38 -9.81
CA GLY A 565 -1.93 19.17 -11.21
C GLY A 565 -3.43 19.01 -11.39
N ALA A 566 -4.05 18.13 -10.61
CA ALA A 566 -5.49 17.92 -10.58
C ALA A 566 -6.23 19.24 -10.31
N ARG A 567 -5.80 20.01 -9.31
CA ARG A 567 -6.43 21.29 -8.95
C ARG A 567 -6.27 22.35 -10.03
N GLN A 568 -5.14 22.39 -10.72
CA GLN A 568 -4.90 23.31 -11.85
C GLN A 568 -5.80 22.98 -13.03
N LEU A 569 -5.86 21.71 -13.41
CA LEU A 569 -6.69 21.22 -14.50
C LEU A 569 -8.18 21.36 -14.18
N ALA A 570 -8.60 21.12 -12.93
CA ALA A 570 -9.96 21.39 -12.48
C ALA A 570 -10.31 22.88 -12.52
N ALA A 571 -9.37 23.77 -12.18
CA ALA A 571 -9.57 25.21 -12.31
C ALA A 571 -9.80 25.62 -13.78
N LEU A 572 -9.01 25.06 -14.70
CA LEU A 572 -9.15 25.28 -16.14
C LEU A 572 -10.49 24.74 -16.66
N ALA A 573 -10.85 23.51 -16.27
CA ALA A 573 -12.12 22.89 -16.62
C ALA A 573 -13.34 23.66 -16.11
N ALA A 574 -13.22 24.33 -14.96
CA ALA A 574 -14.27 25.14 -14.37
C ALA A 574 -14.31 26.60 -14.86
N GLY A 575 -13.37 27.02 -15.72
CA GLY A 575 -13.23 28.44 -16.12
C GLY A 575 -12.83 29.37 -14.97
N ARG A 576 -12.25 28.81 -13.89
CA ARG A 576 -11.79 29.53 -12.69
C ARG A 576 -10.26 29.55 -12.59
N TYR A 577 -9.56 29.28 -13.68
CA TYR A 577 -8.11 29.32 -13.73
C TYR A 577 -7.62 30.77 -13.78
N ALA A 578 -6.44 31.00 -13.20
CA ALA A 578 -5.74 32.28 -13.28
C ALA A 578 -4.24 32.04 -13.46
N PRO A 579 -3.59 32.71 -14.44
CA PRO A 579 -2.13 32.82 -14.44
C PRO A 579 -1.67 33.57 -13.19
N TYR A 580 -0.41 33.39 -12.79
CA TYR A 580 0.11 34.07 -11.62
C TYR A 580 0.11 35.59 -11.83
N PRO A 581 -0.45 36.39 -10.89
CA PRO A 581 -0.69 37.81 -11.11
C PRO A 581 0.60 38.62 -11.26
N GLU A 582 0.55 39.58 -12.16
CA GLU A 582 1.61 40.58 -12.33
C GLU A 582 1.71 41.51 -11.12
N VAL A 583 2.78 42.31 -11.05
CA VAL A 583 3.03 43.16 -9.87
C VAL A 583 1.90 44.18 -9.67
N GLY A 584 1.37 44.75 -10.75
CA GLY A 584 0.25 45.70 -10.71
C GLY A 584 -1.13 45.07 -10.44
N GLU A 585 -1.29 43.77 -10.66
CA GLU A 585 -2.54 43.05 -10.42
C GLU A 585 -2.66 42.54 -8.98
N ARG A 586 -1.63 42.70 -8.14
CA ARG A 586 -1.63 42.23 -6.75
C ARG A 586 -2.34 43.25 -5.86
N PRO A 587 -3.25 42.82 -4.98
CA PRO A 587 -3.84 43.72 -4.00
C PRO A 587 -2.74 44.30 -3.11
N PRO A 588 -2.89 45.54 -2.62
CA PRO A 588 -2.01 46.09 -1.59
C PRO A 588 -1.94 45.12 -0.42
N LEU A 589 -0.75 44.96 0.19
CA LEU A 589 -0.52 43.98 1.25
C LEU A 589 -1.57 44.14 2.36
N GLY A 590 -2.36 43.09 2.62
CA GLY A 590 -3.28 43.04 3.76
C GLY A 590 -2.52 43.16 5.10
N PRO A 591 -3.22 43.52 6.19
CA PRO A 591 -2.61 43.81 7.50
C PRO A 591 -1.75 42.65 8.03
N ALA A 592 -2.21 41.40 7.91
CA ALA A 592 -1.45 40.21 8.32
C ALA A 592 -0.14 40.02 7.52
N ARG A 593 -0.17 40.25 6.19
CA ARG A 593 1.04 40.18 5.35
C ARG A 593 2.00 41.35 5.62
N ARG A 594 1.48 42.54 5.99
CA ARG A 594 2.32 43.65 6.47
C ARG A 594 3.01 43.30 7.79
N LEU A 595 2.31 42.66 8.73
CA LEU A 595 2.86 42.23 10.01
C LEU A 595 4.00 41.21 9.83
N VAL A 596 3.76 40.14 9.06
CA VAL A 596 4.78 39.11 8.76
C VAL A 596 5.98 39.74 8.01
N ARG A 597 5.73 40.60 7.03
CA ARG A 597 6.81 41.29 6.31
C ARG A 597 7.60 42.23 7.22
N ARG A 598 6.95 42.92 8.17
CA ARG A 598 7.62 43.76 9.19
C ARG A 598 8.44 42.93 10.16
N LEU A 599 7.97 41.75 10.59
CA LEU A 599 8.72 40.85 11.47
C LEU A 599 9.94 40.21 10.77
N VAL A 600 9.78 39.80 9.51
CA VAL A 600 10.85 39.16 8.72
C VAL A 600 11.87 40.18 8.20
N LEU A 601 11.44 41.37 7.78
CA LEU A 601 12.36 42.44 7.36
C LEU A 601 12.94 43.22 8.54
N GLY A 602 12.19 43.38 9.63
CA GLY A 602 12.68 43.99 10.87
C GLY A 602 13.77 43.16 11.54
N SER A 603 13.68 41.82 11.50
CA SER A 603 14.75 40.92 11.95
C SER A 603 15.98 40.96 11.03
N ARG A 604 15.80 41.14 9.71
CA ARG A 604 16.91 41.36 8.77
C ARG A 604 17.57 42.75 8.90
N ALA A 605 16.80 43.79 9.20
CA ALA A 605 17.33 45.13 9.47
C ALA A 605 18.11 45.18 10.79
N ARG A 606 17.64 44.46 11.83
CA ARG A 606 18.40 44.29 13.09
C ARG A 606 19.69 43.49 12.91
N ARG A 607 19.77 42.58 11.92
CA ARG A 607 21.02 41.88 11.55
C ARG A 607 21.95 42.69 10.63
N ARG A 608 21.52 43.84 10.11
CA ARG A 608 22.30 44.71 9.21
C ARG A 608 22.54 46.11 9.77
N ALA A 609 22.26 46.36 11.05
CA ALA A 609 22.68 47.60 11.70
C ALA A 609 24.22 47.62 11.75
N PRO A 610 24.91 48.61 11.14
CA PRO A 610 26.33 48.83 11.38
C PRO A 610 26.49 49.28 12.83
N GLN A 611 27.47 48.72 13.57
CA GLN A 611 27.93 49.29 14.84
C GLN A 611 28.37 50.75 14.59
N PRO A 612 27.74 51.77 15.20
CA PRO A 612 28.29 53.11 15.21
C PRO A 612 29.14 53.30 16.46
N ALA A 613 30.40 53.69 16.24
CA ALA A 613 31.20 54.54 17.13
C ALA A 613 31.27 54.16 18.63
N ARG A 614 32.19 53.23 18.95
CA ARG A 614 33.02 53.34 20.17
C ARG A 614 34.44 53.71 19.75
N ARG A 615 34.65 54.97 19.39
CA ARG A 615 35.94 55.67 19.33
C ARG A 615 35.65 57.15 19.02
N ALA A 616 36.34 58.03 19.72
CA ALA A 616 36.24 59.49 19.71
C ALA A 616 35.08 60.09 20.54
N PHE A 617 35.24 60.05 21.86
CA PHE A 617 35.66 61.22 22.67
C PHE A 617 36.40 60.66 23.91
N GLY A 618 37.68 61.02 24.04
CA GLY A 618 38.57 60.56 25.11
C GLY A 618 38.55 61.49 26.32
N GLY A 619 39.02 60.96 27.45
CA GLY A 619 39.15 61.64 28.75
C GLY A 619 39.42 60.62 29.83
#